data_AF-A0A2D9FX21-F1
#
_entry.id   AF-A0A2D9FX21-F1
#
_cell.length_a   1.000
_cell.length_b   1.000
_cell.length_c   1.000
_cell.angle_alpha   90.00
_cell.angle_beta   90.00
_cell.angle_gamma   90.00
#
_symmetry.space_group_name_H-M   'P 1'
#
loop_
_entity.id
_entity.type
_entity.pdbx_description
1 polymer ?
#
loop_
_entity_poly.entity_id
_entity_poly.type
_entity_poly.pdbx_seq_one_letter_code
_entity_poly.pdbx_strand_id
1 'polypeptide(L)'
;MSLDRQEKALREFKQILQDLVHLLRTSTKTQLTYMCWVNRSRQQFVWETNSTGLPNVMFQDRVAFENHFLNEFKDTEEVIQLKVGEDIPKAKLMHYFDFVQAENILIVPFINKGETVALTILESEHEIDQEELQDRIMSYNNALVNVLDTYLEVVDLHENQQEWEDYETAVNRIDHHQHRVEILGTMMEEMQKNLPNGGAVFLAPGMESWNVVFRSRNANNAPDLGLQLEEKSVAYEALDKGEPIFTMHFNNNPRRISSAEKRSEGATYAIPVMIHDRRQGVVVCYDNDPLTFKESTKHKLSNLVRIASLSIQSSLKKSGAMDEILTQNFGAFMPELWELSLHSEMAKIKNGDGQMTWFGLVTPEDVSGLRTKYRLEDLQKIQGDFVSILNPSRHGIPGIIGYHSDYVYAFIIQSSDEDAVGLWLEKLKGKLREGLKLSIGGSIPIQFKVGCTKITPENVNAYQVVEKAKKALSTVMNNNDNEVVVA
;
A
#
# COMPACT_ATOMS: atom_id res chain seq x y z
N MET A 1 2.87 27.62 -17.91
CA MET A 1 3.90 26.82 -18.63
C MET A 1 3.50 25.36 -18.82
N SER A 2 2.60 24.77 -18.02
CA SER A 2 2.14 23.36 -18.18
C SER A 2 1.15 23.13 -19.34
N LEU A 3 0.20 24.06 -19.55
CA LEU A 3 -0.79 24.01 -20.65
C LEU A 3 -0.14 23.85 -22.04
N ASP A 4 0.99 24.53 -22.27
CA ASP A 4 1.70 24.53 -23.56
C ASP A 4 2.33 23.16 -23.89
N ARG A 5 2.68 22.35 -22.86
CA ARG A 5 3.26 21.01 -23.04
C ARG A 5 2.20 19.92 -23.22
N GLN A 6 1.08 19.98 -22.50
CA GLN A 6 -0.05 19.08 -22.73
C GLN A 6 -0.66 19.28 -24.12
N GLU A 7 -0.83 20.54 -24.55
CA GLU A 7 -1.24 20.83 -25.91
C GLU A 7 -0.24 20.31 -26.94
N LYS A 8 1.07 20.41 -26.66
CA LYS A 8 2.11 19.83 -27.52
C LYS A 8 2.02 18.31 -27.61
N ALA A 9 1.89 17.61 -26.48
CA ALA A 9 1.76 16.15 -26.44
C ALA A 9 0.48 15.67 -27.17
N LEU A 10 -0.64 16.38 -27.00
CA LEU A 10 -1.88 16.09 -27.74
C LEU A 10 -1.71 16.33 -29.24
N ARG A 11 -1.01 17.39 -29.64
CA ARG A 11 -0.70 17.65 -31.07
C ARG A 11 0.20 16.56 -31.66
N GLU A 12 1.24 16.15 -30.93
CA GLU A 12 2.13 15.06 -31.35
C GLU A 12 1.38 13.74 -31.47
N PHE A 13 0.52 13.41 -30.50
CA PHE A 13 -0.35 12.23 -30.55
C PHE A 13 -1.26 12.23 -31.78
N LYS A 14 -1.97 13.34 -32.04
CA LYS A 14 -2.84 13.48 -33.21
C LYS A 14 -2.07 13.34 -34.53
N GLN A 15 -0.87 13.91 -34.59
CA GLN A 15 0.00 13.79 -35.77
C GLN A 15 0.40 12.33 -36.00
N ILE A 16 0.80 11.61 -34.95
CA ILE A 16 1.17 10.19 -35.05
C ILE A 16 -0.03 9.35 -35.52
N LEU A 17 -1.23 9.58 -34.99
CA LEU A 17 -2.44 8.88 -35.47
C LEU A 17 -2.71 9.13 -36.95
N GLN A 18 -2.56 10.38 -37.40
CA GLN A 18 -2.72 10.73 -38.80
C GLN A 18 -1.67 10.03 -39.68
N ASP A 19 -0.42 9.97 -39.23
CA ASP A 19 0.66 9.28 -39.93
C ASP A 19 0.41 7.76 -39.98
N LEU A 20 -0.05 7.14 -38.88
CA LEU A 20 -0.40 5.72 -38.83
C LEU A 20 -1.54 5.37 -39.80
N VAL A 21 -2.61 6.17 -39.83
CA VAL A 21 -3.73 5.98 -40.75
C VAL A 21 -3.29 6.19 -42.21
N HIS A 22 -2.41 7.15 -42.47
CA HIS A 22 -1.83 7.37 -43.80
C HIS A 22 -0.94 6.19 -44.25
N LEU A 23 -0.08 5.69 -43.37
CA LEU A 23 0.77 4.53 -43.62
C LEU A 23 -0.05 3.27 -43.85
N LEU A 24 -1.09 3.05 -43.02
CA LEU A 24 -2.01 1.93 -43.19
C LEU A 24 -2.62 1.97 -44.60
N ARG A 25 -3.28 3.08 -44.98
CA ARG A 25 -3.87 3.27 -46.31
C ARG A 25 -2.89 2.97 -47.45
N THR A 26 -1.66 3.50 -47.32
CA THR A 26 -0.64 3.37 -48.37
C THR A 26 -0.13 1.92 -48.46
N SER A 27 0.05 1.25 -47.32
CA SER A 27 0.50 -0.14 -47.25
C SER A 27 -0.56 -1.15 -47.70
N THR A 28 -1.84 -0.84 -47.50
CA THR A 28 -2.98 -1.66 -47.93
C THR A 28 -3.47 -1.30 -49.33
N LYS A 29 -2.93 -0.24 -49.93
CA LYS A 29 -3.32 0.30 -51.25
C LYS A 29 -4.81 0.63 -51.36
N THR A 30 -5.42 1.06 -50.26
CA THR A 30 -6.84 1.43 -50.21
C THR A 30 -7.04 2.89 -50.61
N GLN A 31 -8.20 3.20 -51.19
CA GLN A 31 -8.53 4.54 -51.68
C GLN A 31 -8.76 5.50 -50.50
N LEU A 32 -9.41 5.01 -49.45
CA LEU A 32 -9.78 5.76 -48.26
C LEU A 32 -9.55 4.92 -47.00
N THR A 33 -9.01 5.55 -45.96
CA THR A 33 -8.93 4.97 -44.62
C THR A 33 -9.28 6.04 -43.60
N TYR A 34 -10.09 5.70 -42.61
CA TYR A 34 -10.43 6.62 -41.52
C TYR A 34 -10.57 5.89 -40.19
N MET A 35 -10.31 6.62 -39.11
CA MET A 35 -10.41 6.12 -37.75
C MET A 35 -11.42 6.96 -36.98
N CYS A 36 -12.33 6.28 -36.28
CA CYS A 36 -13.27 6.92 -35.37
C CYS A 36 -13.26 6.27 -33.99
N TRP A 37 -13.37 7.10 -32.95
CA TRP A 37 -13.57 6.65 -31.58
C TRP A 37 -15.03 6.28 -31.34
N VAL A 38 -15.24 5.22 -30.57
CA VAL A 38 -16.55 4.76 -30.11
C VAL A 38 -16.85 5.42 -28.76
N ASN A 39 -17.57 6.53 -28.77
CA ASN A 39 -17.94 7.23 -27.54
C ASN A 39 -19.26 6.69 -26.99
N ARG A 40 -19.17 5.66 -26.13
CA ARG A 40 -20.33 5.03 -25.49
C ARG A 40 -21.09 5.97 -24.56
N SER A 41 -20.41 6.88 -23.85
CA SER A 41 -21.04 7.83 -22.93
C SER A 41 -22.01 8.77 -23.66
N ARG A 42 -21.63 9.23 -24.87
CA ARG A 42 -22.43 10.16 -25.67
C ARG A 42 -23.15 9.50 -26.85
N GLN A 43 -23.10 8.16 -26.94
CA GLN A 43 -23.72 7.35 -28.01
C GLN A 43 -23.40 7.86 -29.42
N GLN A 44 -22.12 8.16 -29.69
CA GLN A 44 -21.68 8.77 -30.96
C GLN A 44 -20.31 8.26 -31.39
N PHE A 45 -20.08 8.25 -32.71
CA PHE A 45 -18.75 8.13 -33.31
C PHE A 45 -18.10 9.51 -33.36
N VAL A 46 -16.80 9.57 -33.05
CA VAL A 46 -15.99 10.79 -33.15
C VAL A 46 -14.87 10.53 -34.16
N TRP A 47 -14.85 11.26 -35.27
CA TRP A 47 -13.81 11.12 -36.29
C TRP A 47 -12.53 11.74 -35.77
N GLU A 48 -11.49 10.92 -35.64
CA GLU A 48 -10.20 11.41 -35.18
C GLU A 48 -9.34 11.84 -36.35
N THR A 49 -9.22 10.97 -37.36
CA THR A 49 -8.37 11.22 -38.51
C THR A 49 -8.80 10.40 -39.72
N ASN A 50 -8.40 10.86 -40.91
CA ASN A 50 -8.62 10.18 -42.17
C ASN A 50 -7.42 10.37 -43.11
N SER A 51 -7.32 9.47 -44.08
CA SER A 51 -6.42 9.59 -45.22
C SER A 51 -7.18 9.15 -46.45
N THR A 52 -7.24 10.00 -47.47
CA THR A 52 -8.01 9.74 -48.69
C THR A 52 -7.24 10.15 -49.92
N GLY A 53 -7.30 9.34 -50.98
CA GLY A 53 -6.94 9.74 -52.33
C GLY A 53 -8.12 10.28 -53.15
N LEU A 54 -9.32 10.27 -52.56
CA LEU A 54 -10.57 10.59 -53.24
C LEU A 54 -10.94 12.07 -53.07
N PRO A 55 -11.33 12.77 -54.16
CA PRO A 55 -11.71 14.17 -54.09
C PRO A 55 -13.15 14.37 -53.58
N ASN A 56 -13.94 13.30 -53.45
CA ASN A 56 -15.38 13.35 -53.24
C ASN A 56 -15.85 12.90 -51.85
N VAL A 57 -14.97 13.01 -50.83
CA VAL A 57 -15.23 12.55 -49.47
C VAL A 57 -15.15 13.71 -48.48
N MET A 58 -16.12 13.80 -47.59
CA MET A 58 -16.17 14.76 -46.49
C MET A 58 -16.76 14.12 -45.24
N PHE A 59 -16.09 14.30 -44.10
CA PHE A 59 -16.54 13.74 -42.83
C PHE A 59 -17.12 14.81 -41.91
N GLN A 60 -18.07 14.41 -41.09
CA GLN A 60 -18.50 15.19 -39.93
C GLN A 60 -17.62 14.81 -38.74
N ASP A 61 -17.31 15.77 -37.88
CA ASP A 61 -16.48 15.51 -36.68
C ASP A 61 -17.12 14.45 -35.76
N ARG A 62 -18.45 14.43 -35.67
CA ARG A 62 -19.22 13.54 -34.79
C ARG A 62 -20.53 13.14 -35.44
N VAL A 63 -20.90 11.87 -35.28
CA VAL A 63 -22.17 11.32 -35.77
C VAL A 63 -22.75 10.40 -34.71
N ALA A 64 -24.02 10.60 -34.36
CA ALA A 64 -24.71 9.71 -33.43
C ALA A 64 -24.74 8.28 -33.97
N PHE A 65 -24.65 7.28 -33.07
CA PHE A 65 -24.59 5.87 -33.47
C PHE A 65 -25.72 5.48 -34.41
N GLU A 66 -26.96 5.84 -34.07
CA GLU A 66 -28.16 5.49 -34.84
C GLU A 66 -28.15 6.01 -36.29
N ASN A 67 -27.35 7.05 -36.56
CA ASN A 67 -27.27 7.72 -37.86
C ASN A 67 -26.10 7.24 -38.72
N HIS A 68 -25.36 6.21 -38.30
CA HIS A 68 -24.18 5.73 -39.00
C HIS A 68 -24.20 4.20 -39.19
N PHE A 69 -23.68 3.72 -40.33
CA PHE A 69 -23.66 2.28 -40.64
C PHE A 69 -22.82 1.46 -39.65
N LEU A 70 -21.81 2.10 -39.03
CA LEU A 70 -20.93 1.45 -38.06
C LEU A 70 -21.61 1.06 -36.75
N ASN A 71 -22.86 1.47 -36.51
CA ASN A 71 -23.58 1.13 -35.27
C ASN A 71 -23.65 -0.38 -35.02
N GLU A 72 -23.82 -1.16 -36.09
CA GLU A 72 -23.91 -2.62 -36.04
C GLU A 72 -22.56 -3.28 -35.71
N PHE A 73 -21.45 -2.54 -35.83
CA PHE A 73 -20.08 -3.04 -35.68
C PHE A 73 -19.32 -2.39 -34.51
N LYS A 74 -19.97 -1.57 -33.69
CA LYS A 74 -19.32 -0.87 -32.56
C LYS A 74 -18.82 -1.79 -31.44
N ASP A 75 -19.34 -3.01 -31.39
CA ASP A 75 -19.01 -4.05 -30.40
C ASP A 75 -18.26 -5.22 -31.03
N THR A 76 -17.73 -5.04 -32.24
CA THR A 76 -17.02 -6.09 -32.96
C THR A 76 -15.60 -6.26 -32.41
N GLU A 77 -15.20 -7.53 -32.25
CA GLU A 77 -13.89 -7.93 -31.74
C GLU A 77 -12.95 -8.47 -32.84
N GLU A 78 -13.50 -8.78 -34.02
CA GLU A 78 -12.74 -9.35 -35.14
C GLU A 78 -12.72 -8.40 -36.35
N VAL A 79 -11.75 -8.59 -37.25
CA VAL A 79 -11.73 -7.83 -38.50
C VAL A 79 -12.87 -8.30 -39.40
N ILE A 80 -13.69 -7.36 -39.89
CA ILE A 80 -14.88 -7.65 -40.71
C ILE A 80 -14.70 -7.10 -42.12
N GLN A 81 -14.96 -7.94 -43.13
CA GLN A 81 -15.03 -7.53 -44.52
C GLN A 81 -16.49 -7.43 -44.98
N LEU A 82 -16.83 -6.36 -45.70
CA LEU A 82 -18.17 -6.04 -46.17
C LEU A 82 -18.14 -5.62 -47.64
N LYS A 83 -19.15 -6.01 -48.40
CA LYS A 83 -19.36 -5.59 -49.79
C LYS A 83 -20.43 -4.53 -49.89
N VAL A 84 -20.10 -3.43 -50.55
CA VAL A 84 -21.00 -2.30 -50.73
C VAL A 84 -22.06 -2.64 -51.78
N GLY A 85 -23.33 -2.54 -51.39
CA GLY A 85 -24.48 -2.93 -52.20
C GLY A 85 -25.05 -4.30 -51.85
N GLU A 86 -24.27 -5.17 -51.20
CA GLU A 86 -24.71 -6.46 -50.67
C GLU A 86 -24.93 -6.37 -49.16
N ASP A 87 -23.87 -6.08 -48.40
CA ASP A 87 -23.89 -6.04 -46.94
C ASP A 87 -24.28 -4.65 -46.40
N ILE A 88 -23.83 -3.59 -47.08
CA ILE A 88 -24.14 -2.20 -46.71
C ILE A 88 -24.73 -1.46 -47.93
N PRO A 89 -25.92 -0.85 -47.80
CA PRO A 89 -26.47 0.01 -48.84
C PRO A 89 -25.57 1.23 -49.11
N LYS A 90 -25.33 1.56 -50.39
CA LYS A 90 -24.56 2.76 -50.80
C LYS A 90 -25.04 4.05 -50.12
N ALA A 91 -26.35 4.18 -49.91
CA ALA A 91 -26.97 5.33 -49.26
C ALA A 91 -26.56 5.51 -47.78
N LYS A 92 -26.01 4.50 -47.11
CA LYS A 92 -25.52 4.63 -45.73
C LYS A 92 -24.09 5.21 -45.65
N LEU A 93 -23.36 5.30 -46.75
CA LEU A 93 -22.00 5.85 -46.82
C LEU A 93 -22.04 7.38 -47.03
N MET A 94 -22.56 8.06 -46.00
CA MET A 94 -22.91 9.49 -46.03
C MET A 94 -21.72 10.44 -46.20
N HIS A 95 -20.49 9.95 -46.08
CA HIS A 95 -19.26 10.73 -46.29
C HIS A 95 -18.95 10.99 -47.77
N TYR A 96 -19.60 10.29 -48.71
CA TYR A 96 -19.53 10.61 -50.14
C TYR A 96 -20.59 11.64 -50.52
N PHE A 97 -20.20 12.71 -51.23
CA PHE A 97 -21.14 13.77 -51.63
C PHE A 97 -21.61 13.72 -53.09
N ASP A 98 -20.98 12.92 -53.96
CA ASP A 98 -21.33 12.82 -55.39
C ASP A 98 -21.63 11.36 -55.79
N PHE A 99 -20.65 10.47 -55.67
CA PHE A 99 -20.82 9.04 -55.94
C PHE A 99 -20.00 8.20 -54.97
N VAL A 100 -20.52 7.00 -54.64
CA VAL A 100 -19.81 6.03 -53.80
C VAL A 100 -18.87 5.22 -54.68
N GLN A 101 -17.57 5.37 -54.44
CA GLN A 101 -16.52 4.67 -55.17
C GLN A 101 -16.18 3.31 -54.54
N ALA A 102 -16.34 3.15 -53.22
CA ALA A 102 -16.04 1.91 -52.54
C ALA A 102 -16.94 0.74 -52.97
N GLU A 103 -16.33 -0.41 -53.27
CA GLU A 103 -17.01 -1.69 -53.48
C GLU A 103 -16.78 -2.65 -52.31
N ASN A 104 -15.65 -2.52 -51.63
CA ASN A 104 -15.24 -3.36 -50.50
C ASN A 104 -14.85 -2.48 -49.31
N ILE A 105 -15.27 -2.88 -48.12
CA ILE A 105 -14.97 -2.22 -46.85
C ILE A 105 -14.36 -3.25 -45.90
N LEU A 106 -13.26 -2.88 -45.24
CA LEU A 106 -12.67 -3.65 -44.14
C LEU A 106 -12.76 -2.83 -42.86
N ILE A 107 -13.39 -3.38 -41.82
CA ILE A 107 -13.48 -2.79 -40.49
C ILE A 107 -12.49 -3.49 -39.58
N VAL A 108 -11.54 -2.72 -39.06
CA VAL A 108 -10.53 -3.17 -38.10
C VAL A 108 -10.89 -2.61 -36.73
N PRO A 109 -11.30 -3.44 -35.77
CA PRO A 109 -11.54 -2.98 -34.41
C PRO A 109 -10.23 -2.74 -33.66
N PHE A 110 -10.22 -1.70 -32.85
CA PHE A 110 -9.21 -1.47 -31.83
C PHE A 110 -9.79 -1.77 -30.45
N ILE A 111 -9.29 -2.84 -29.84
CA ILE A 111 -9.75 -3.34 -28.55
C ILE A 111 -8.76 -2.91 -27.48
N ASN A 112 -9.26 -2.27 -26.42
CA ASN A 112 -8.49 -1.99 -25.22
C ASN A 112 -9.24 -2.55 -24.01
N LYS A 113 -8.55 -3.33 -23.17
CA LYS A 113 -9.13 -3.97 -21.96
C LYS A 113 -10.44 -4.75 -22.21
N GLY A 114 -10.57 -5.39 -23.38
CA GLY A 114 -11.75 -6.19 -23.74
C GLY A 114 -12.94 -5.38 -24.26
N GLU A 115 -12.78 -4.07 -24.50
CA GLU A 115 -13.81 -3.24 -25.14
C GLU A 115 -13.29 -2.64 -26.46
N THR A 116 -14.14 -2.60 -27.49
CA THR A 116 -13.85 -1.88 -28.73
C THR A 116 -13.95 -0.38 -28.51
N VAL A 117 -12.80 0.30 -28.58
CA VAL A 117 -12.65 1.74 -28.29
C VAL A 117 -12.59 2.57 -29.56
N ALA A 118 -12.08 2.01 -30.65
CA ALA A 118 -12.08 2.65 -31.96
C ALA A 118 -12.34 1.64 -33.07
N LEU A 119 -12.80 2.15 -34.21
CA LEU A 119 -12.91 1.42 -35.46
C LEU A 119 -12.06 2.14 -36.50
N THR A 120 -11.23 1.38 -37.21
CA THR A 120 -10.49 1.85 -38.38
C THR A 120 -11.10 1.20 -39.62
N ILE A 121 -11.53 2.01 -40.58
CA ILE A 121 -12.24 1.56 -41.77
C ILE A 121 -11.33 1.77 -42.97
N LEU A 122 -11.20 0.74 -43.80
CA LEU A 122 -10.52 0.79 -45.08
C LEU A 122 -11.53 0.57 -46.19
N GLU A 123 -11.58 1.47 -47.16
CA GLU A 123 -12.50 1.39 -48.30
C GLU A 123 -11.72 1.27 -49.60
N SER A 124 -12.16 0.35 -50.46
CA SER A 124 -11.51 0.03 -51.73
C SER A 124 -12.49 -0.28 -52.85
N GLU A 125 -12.13 0.07 -54.09
CA GLU A 125 -12.81 -0.43 -55.30
C GLU A 125 -12.44 -1.90 -55.59
N HIS A 126 -11.26 -2.32 -55.16
CA HIS A 126 -10.78 -3.68 -55.38
C HIS A 126 -11.04 -4.55 -54.15
N GLU A 127 -11.17 -5.85 -54.38
CA GLU A 127 -11.27 -6.83 -53.30
C GLU A 127 -10.06 -6.70 -52.37
N ILE A 128 -10.35 -6.70 -51.07
CA ILE A 128 -9.35 -6.57 -50.02
C ILE A 128 -9.00 -7.98 -49.57
N ASP A 129 -7.79 -8.44 -49.86
CA ASP A 129 -7.30 -9.73 -49.38
C ASP A 129 -6.93 -9.61 -47.89
N GLN A 130 -7.82 -10.08 -47.02
CA GLN A 130 -7.62 -9.99 -45.57
C GLN A 130 -6.39 -10.78 -45.10
N GLU A 131 -6.08 -11.93 -45.72
CA GLU A 131 -4.94 -12.76 -45.34
C GLU A 131 -3.61 -12.07 -45.70
N GLU A 132 -3.52 -11.46 -46.89
CA GLU A 132 -2.31 -10.71 -47.28
C GLU A 132 -2.07 -9.48 -46.40
N LEU A 133 -3.14 -8.87 -45.89
CA LEU A 133 -3.07 -7.63 -45.10
C LEU A 133 -2.95 -7.85 -43.59
N GLN A 134 -3.09 -9.10 -43.12
CA GLN A 134 -3.14 -9.41 -41.69
C GLN A 134 -1.94 -8.86 -40.92
N ASP A 135 -0.71 -9.06 -41.42
CA ASP A 135 0.53 -8.57 -40.78
C ASP A 135 0.57 -7.04 -40.69
N ARG A 136 0.06 -6.34 -41.71
CA ARG A 136 0.01 -4.87 -41.78
C ARG A 136 -0.99 -4.34 -40.75
N ILE A 137 -2.16 -4.97 -40.64
CA ILE A 137 -3.22 -4.63 -39.69
C ILE A 137 -2.76 -4.88 -38.25
N MET A 138 -2.14 -6.03 -37.98
CA MET A 138 -1.58 -6.34 -36.66
C MET A 138 -0.50 -5.33 -36.25
N SER A 139 0.39 -4.97 -37.17
CA SER A 139 1.44 -3.96 -36.93
C SER A 139 0.84 -2.58 -36.61
N TYR A 140 -0.19 -2.17 -37.34
CA TYR A 140 -0.93 -0.93 -37.09
C TYR A 140 -1.59 -0.93 -35.71
N ASN A 141 -2.31 -2.00 -35.35
CA ASN A 141 -2.98 -2.11 -34.06
C ASN A 141 -1.97 -2.09 -32.89
N ASN A 142 -0.85 -2.80 -33.02
CA ASN A 142 0.21 -2.80 -32.01
C ASN A 142 0.84 -1.40 -31.85
N ALA A 143 1.07 -0.68 -32.96
CA ALA A 143 1.55 0.70 -32.91
C ALA A 143 0.53 1.63 -32.23
N LEU A 144 -0.76 1.46 -32.52
CA LEU A 144 -1.84 2.23 -31.93
C LEU A 144 -1.94 2.03 -30.41
N VAL A 145 -1.80 0.78 -29.93
CA VAL A 145 -1.73 0.47 -28.49
C VAL A 145 -0.56 1.21 -27.83
N ASN A 146 0.66 1.04 -28.36
CA ASN A 146 1.85 1.63 -27.77
C ASN A 146 1.77 3.16 -27.68
N VAL A 147 1.25 3.81 -28.72
CA VAL A 147 1.11 5.27 -28.78
C VAL A 147 0.05 5.76 -27.79
N LEU A 148 -1.08 5.05 -27.67
CA LEU A 148 -2.13 5.39 -26.70
C LEU A 148 -1.64 5.23 -25.27
N ASP A 149 -0.97 4.12 -24.95
CA ASP A 149 -0.43 3.87 -23.62
C ASP A 149 0.61 4.92 -23.24
N THR A 150 1.52 5.27 -24.16
CA THR A 150 2.51 6.34 -23.95
C THR A 150 1.84 7.69 -23.70
N TYR A 151 0.78 8.02 -24.45
CA TYR A 151 0.05 9.27 -24.24
C TYR A 151 -0.64 9.31 -22.87
N LEU A 152 -1.29 8.22 -22.47
CA LEU A 152 -1.94 8.11 -21.16
C LEU A 152 -0.91 8.20 -20.02
N GLU A 153 0.25 7.58 -20.16
CA GLU A 153 1.35 7.70 -19.19
C GLU A 153 1.86 9.14 -19.09
N VAL A 154 2.08 9.82 -20.22
CA VAL A 154 2.55 11.22 -20.23
C VAL A 154 1.51 12.17 -19.61
N VAL A 155 0.22 11.93 -19.87
CA VAL A 155 -0.87 12.71 -19.26
C VAL A 155 -0.94 12.46 -17.75
N ASP A 156 -0.87 11.20 -17.30
CA ASP A 156 -0.88 10.84 -15.86
C ASP A 156 0.36 11.38 -15.12
N LEU A 157 1.54 11.37 -15.76
CA LEU A 157 2.75 12.00 -15.22
C LEU A 157 2.61 13.52 -15.06
N HIS A 158 1.87 14.17 -15.96
CA HIS A 158 1.67 15.63 -15.94
C HIS A 158 0.58 16.10 -14.99
N GLU A 159 -0.54 15.38 -14.91
CA GLU A 159 -1.60 15.70 -13.95
C GLU A 159 -1.11 15.59 -12.50
N ASN A 160 -0.08 14.76 -12.25
CA ASN A 160 0.47 14.50 -10.93
C ASN A 160 1.84 15.16 -10.66
N GLN A 161 2.23 16.20 -11.40
CA GLN A 161 3.55 16.85 -11.21
C GLN A 161 3.74 17.42 -9.80
N GLN A 162 2.70 18.03 -9.22
CA GLN A 162 2.73 18.51 -7.82
C GLN A 162 2.94 17.34 -6.84
N GLU A 163 2.34 16.18 -7.12
CA GLU A 163 2.48 14.98 -6.30
C GLU A 163 3.92 14.42 -6.30
N TRP A 164 4.69 14.71 -7.36
CA TRP A 164 6.11 14.36 -7.43
C TRP A 164 7.00 15.38 -6.71
N GLU A 165 6.66 16.67 -6.75
CA GLU A 165 7.34 17.71 -5.96
C GLU A 165 7.13 17.52 -4.45
N ASP A 166 5.90 17.18 -4.05
CA ASP A 166 5.56 16.85 -2.68
C ASP A 166 6.31 15.58 -2.22
N TYR A 167 6.42 14.60 -3.11
CA TYR A 167 7.19 13.38 -2.87
C TYR A 167 8.70 13.63 -2.72
N GLU A 168 9.30 14.47 -3.57
CA GLU A 168 10.71 14.85 -3.45
C GLU A 168 10.98 15.59 -2.12
N THR A 169 10.05 16.45 -1.72
CA THR A 169 10.07 17.11 -0.41
C THR A 169 9.98 16.08 0.72
N ALA A 170 9.14 15.04 0.58
CA ALA A 170 9.00 13.96 1.54
C ALA A 170 10.31 13.16 1.71
N VAL A 171 10.98 12.83 0.60
CA VAL A 171 12.28 12.16 0.60
C VAL A 171 13.32 13.00 1.34
N ASN A 172 13.36 14.30 1.08
CA ASN A 172 14.31 15.21 1.72
C ASN A 172 14.10 15.39 3.23
N ARG A 173 12.93 15.02 3.78
CA ARG A 173 12.67 15.03 5.23
C ARG A 173 13.35 13.88 5.96
N ILE A 174 13.68 12.80 5.24
CA ILE A 174 14.37 11.64 5.81
C ILE A 174 15.87 11.95 5.88
N ASP A 175 16.31 12.44 7.03
CA ASP A 175 17.71 12.79 7.26
C ASP A 175 18.45 11.66 7.98
N HIS A 176 19.63 11.29 7.48
CA HIS A 176 20.50 10.28 8.07
C HIS A 176 21.08 10.68 9.43
N HIS A 177 21.05 11.96 9.80
CA HIS A 177 21.45 12.43 11.13
C HIS A 177 20.39 12.18 12.21
N GLN A 178 19.15 11.88 11.82
CA GLN A 178 18.06 11.60 12.75
C GLN A 178 18.22 10.24 13.42
N HIS A 179 17.57 10.07 14.57
CA HIS A 179 17.52 8.75 15.20
C HIS A 179 16.73 7.77 14.31
N ARG A 180 17.14 6.50 14.26
CA ARG A 180 16.51 5.48 13.38
C ARG A 180 15.00 5.35 13.54
N VAL A 181 14.49 5.53 14.76
CA VAL A 181 13.04 5.50 15.02
C VAL A 181 12.34 6.75 14.48
N GLU A 182 12.98 7.91 14.53
CA GLU A 182 12.45 9.15 13.94
C GLU A 182 12.35 9.01 12.41
N ILE A 183 13.38 8.44 11.78
CA ILE A 183 13.37 8.13 10.34
C ILE A 183 12.17 7.24 9.97
N LEU A 184 11.93 6.18 10.74
CA LEU A 184 10.77 5.30 10.54
C LEU A 184 9.45 6.05 10.76
N GLY A 185 9.38 6.92 11.78
CA GLY A 185 8.21 7.76 12.04
C GLY A 185 7.90 8.69 10.86
N THR A 186 8.89 9.43 10.37
CA THR A 186 8.75 10.31 9.20
C THR A 186 8.36 9.52 7.96
N MET A 187 9.02 8.39 7.68
CA MET A 187 8.68 7.51 6.56
C MET A 187 7.19 7.12 6.57
N MET A 188 6.69 6.68 7.72
CA MET A 188 5.29 6.26 7.88
C MET A 188 4.28 7.40 7.75
N GLU A 189 4.63 8.59 8.24
CA GLU A 189 3.80 9.80 8.07
C GLU A 189 3.72 10.21 6.60
N GLU A 190 4.83 10.15 5.88
CA GLU A 190 4.88 10.46 4.44
C GLU A 190 4.16 9.40 3.60
N MET A 191 4.23 8.12 3.99
CA MET A 191 3.46 7.04 3.35
C MET A 191 1.95 7.25 3.49
N GLN A 192 1.48 7.64 4.68
CA GLN A 192 0.05 7.85 4.95
C GLN A 192 -0.58 8.88 4.00
N LYS A 193 0.17 9.88 3.53
CA LYS A 193 -0.33 10.89 2.58
C LYS A 193 -0.77 10.29 1.23
N ASN A 194 -0.22 9.14 0.88
CA ASN A 194 -0.51 8.42 -0.36
C ASN A 194 -1.63 7.38 -0.17
N LEU A 195 -2.24 7.28 1.03
CA LEU A 195 -3.20 6.25 1.43
C LEU A 195 -4.46 6.92 2.05
N PRO A 196 -5.32 7.55 1.24
CA PRO A 196 -6.40 8.41 1.73
C PRO A 196 -7.49 7.65 2.50
N ASN A 197 -7.80 6.41 2.12
CA ASN A 197 -8.86 5.61 2.76
C ASN A 197 -8.30 4.46 3.61
N GLY A 198 -7.00 4.49 3.90
CA GLY A 198 -6.31 3.41 4.58
C GLY A 198 -5.23 3.89 5.54
N GLY A 199 -4.08 3.23 5.53
CA GLY A 199 -2.95 3.61 6.35
C GLY A 199 -1.75 2.68 6.23
N ALA A 200 -0.72 3.00 7.01
CA ALA A 200 0.49 2.22 7.10
C ALA A 200 0.69 1.71 8.53
N VAL A 201 1.03 0.43 8.67
CA VAL A 201 1.51 -0.12 9.95
C VAL A 201 2.88 -0.74 9.78
N PHE A 202 3.68 -0.67 10.84
CA PHE A 202 5.04 -1.17 10.86
C PHE A 202 5.14 -2.33 11.84
N LEU A 203 5.70 -3.44 11.36
CA LEU A 203 5.98 -4.62 12.15
C LEU A 203 7.48 -4.78 12.33
N ALA A 204 7.88 -5.18 13.53
CA ALA A 204 9.27 -5.43 13.89
C ALA A 204 9.41 -6.73 14.70
N PRO A 205 10.58 -7.39 14.67
CA PRO A 205 10.86 -8.50 15.56
C PRO A 205 11.05 -7.96 16.99
N GLY A 206 10.51 -8.69 17.97
CA GLY A 206 10.63 -8.41 19.39
C GLY A 206 9.70 -9.30 20.21
N MET A 207 9.95 -9.44 21.51
CA MET A 207 9.14 -10.32 22.38
C MET A 207 8.99 -11.77 21.87
N GLU A 208 10.01 -12.29 21.17
CA GLU A 208 10.03 -13.61 20.51
C GLU A 208 9.03 -13.77 19.34
N SER A 209 8.51 -12.69 18.77
CA SER A 209 7.62 -12.72 17.60
C SER A 209 7.78 -11.49 16.71
N TRP A 210 7.16 -11.50 15.53
CA TRP A 210 6.96 -10.29 14.74
C TRP A 210 5.64 -9.66 15.13
N ASN A 211 5.66 -8.38 15.53
CA ASN A 211 4.47 -7.71 16.06
C ASN A 211 4.27 -6.37 15.38
N VAL A 212 3.01 -5.95 15.22
CA VAL A 212 2.69 -4.55 14.90
C VAL A 212 3.16 -3.67 16.05
N VAL A 213 4.18 -2.85 15.81
CA VAL A 213 4.77 -1.99 16.85
C VAL A 213 4.32 -0.57 16.72
N PHE A 214 4.03 -0.10 15.51
CA PHE A 214 3.77 1.30 15.24
C PHE A 214 2.80 1.48 14.08
N ARG A 215 2.00 2.55 14.10
CA ARG A 215 0.93 2.85 13.14
C ARG A 215 1.00 4.32 12.76
N SER A 216 0.76 4.65 11.50
CA SER A 216 0.65 6.05 11.10
C SER A 216 -0.51 6.75 11.82
N ARG A 217 -0.32 8.04 12.12
CA ARG A 217 -1.25 8.83 12.96
C ARG A 217 -2.66 8.90 12.41
N ASN A 218 -2.80 8.94 11.09
CA ASN A 218 -4.11 9.06 10.42
C ASN A 218 -4.56 7.73 9.80
N ALA A 219 -4.05 6.59 10.28
CA ALA A 219 -4.41 5.28 9.75
C ALA A 219 -5.86 4.91 10.10
N ASN A 220 -6.68 4.74 9.08
CA ASN A 220 -8.07 4.30 9.21
C ASN A 220 -8.13 2.77 9.38
N ASN A 221 -8.96 2.25 10.29
CA ASN A 221 -9.13 0.79 10.51
C ASN A 221 -7.79 0.03 10.70
N ALA A 222 -6.85 0.63 11.41
CA ALA A 222 -5.51 0.07 11.59
C ALA A 222 -5.54 -1.23 12.42
N PRO A 223 -4.75 -2.25 12.02
CA PRO A 223 -4.47 -3.41 12.85
C PRO A 223 -4.01 -3.02 14.25
N ASP A 224 -4.36 -3.81 15.26
CA ASP A 224 -4.09 -3.50 16.67
C ASP A 224 -2.58 -3.59 16.97
N LEU A 225 -2.09 -2.73 17.87
CA LEU A 225 -0.71 -2.82 18.36
C LEU A 225 -0.50 -4.19 19.04
N GLY A 226 0.67 -4.79 18.81
CA GLY A 226 1.01 -6.11 19.31
C GLY A 226 0.43 -7.27 18.50
N LEU A 227 -0.35 -7.01 17.44
CA LEU A 227 -0.86 -8.07 16.57
C LEU A 227 0.32 -8.89 16.02
N GLN A 228 0.32 -10.19 16.33
CA GLN A 228 1.38 -11.11 15.93
C GLN A 228 1.23 -11.50 14.47
N LEU A 229 2.34 -11.48 13.74
CA LEU A 229 2.42 -11.98 12.39
C LEU A 229 2.10 -13.47 12.34
N GLU A 230 1.19 -13.86 11.47
CA GLU A 230 0.88 -15.26 11.18
C GLU A 230 1.60 -15.69 9.89
N GLU A 231 2.08 -16.94 9.87
CA GLU A 231 2.64 -17.53 8.65
C GLU A 231 1.62 -17.50 7.51
N LYS A 232 2.11 -17.38 6.27
CA LYS A 232 1.29 -17.28 5.04
C LYS A 232 0.40 -16.04 4.94
N SER A 233 0.59 -15.04 5.80
CA SER A 233 0.06 -13.69 5.58
C SER A 233 0.86 -12.95 4.50
N VAL A 234 0.28 -11.88 3.95
CA VAL A 234 0.96 -11.02 2.95
C VAL A 234 2.25 -10.43 3.53
N ALA A 235 2.22 -9.96 4.79
CA ALA A 235 3.40 -9.46 5.47
C ALA A 235 4.48 -10.54 5.68
N TYR A 236 4.08 -11.79 5.96
CA TYR A 236 5.01 -12.90 6.08
C TYR A 236 5.67 -13.23 4.74
N GLU A 237 4.89 -13.25 3.65
CA GLU A 237 5.42 -13.52 2.32
C GLU A 237 6.44 -12.46 1.88
N ALA A 238 6.17 -11.18 2.17
CA ALA A 238 7.11 -10.09 1.89
C ALA A 238 8.42 -10.23 2.69
N LEU A 239 8.31 -10.63 3.97
CA LEU A 239 9.49 -10.93 4.80
C LEU A 239 10.24 -12.14 4.27
N ASP A 240 9.55 -13.23 3.92
CA ASP A 240 10.17 -14.49 3.49
C ASP A 240 10.92 -14.34 2.15
N LYS A 241 10.32 -13.63 1.19
CA LYS A 241 10.95 -13.33 -0.11
C LYS A 241 11.99 -12.22 -0.02
N GLY A 242 11.85 -11.29 0.93
CA GLY A 242 12.67 -10.08 0.99
C GLY A 242 12.35 -9.06 -0.11
N GLU A 243 11.17 -9.18 -0.73
CA GLU A 243 10.70 -8.31 -1.80
C GLU A 243 9.28 -7.78 -1.49
N PRO A 244 8.87 -6.62 -2.05
CA PRO A 244 7.53 -6.10 -1.84
C PRO A 244 6.44 -7.01 -2.44
N ILE A 245 5.35 -7.22 -1.70
CA ILE A 245 4.21 -8.04 -2.13
C ILE A 245 2.95 -7.20 -2.16
N PHE A 246 2.28 -7.19 -3.32
CA PHE A 246 0.97 -6.57 -3.52
C PHE A 246 -0.11 -7.63 -3.56
N THR A 247 -1.24 -7.39 -2.89
CA THR A 247 -2.40 -8.26 -3.02
C THR A 247 -3.71 -7.50 -2.82
N MET A 248 -4.75 -7.90 -3.57
CA MET A 248 -6.12 -7.45 -3.37
C MET A 248 -6.85 -8.39 -2.40
N HIS A 249 -7.67 -7.82 -1.53
CA HIS A 249 -8.44 -8.57 -0.53
C HIS A 249 -9.87 -8.76 -0.99
N PHE A 250 -10.30 -10.01 -1.03
CA PHE A 250 -11.71 -10.37 -1.19
C PHE A 250 -12.16 -11.12 0.06
N ASN A 251 -13.10 -10.56 0.81
CA ASN A 251 -13.63 -11.15 2.05
C ASN A 251 -12.52 -11.56 3.05
N ASN A 252 -11.59 -10.65 3.36
CA ASN A 252 -10.50 -10.88 4.33
C ASN A 252 -9.44 -11.93 3.90
N ASN A 253 -9.33 -12.23 2.59
CA ASN A 253 -8.38 -13.20 2.04
C ASN A 253 -7.60 -12.60 0.85
N PRO A 254 -6.26 -12.71 0.81
CA PRO A 254 -5.37 -13.18 1.89
C PRO A 254 -5.34 -12.25 3.09
N ARG A 255 -4.87 -12.77 4.23
CA ARG A 255 -4.70 -11.99 5.46
C ARG A 255 -3.53 -11.05 5.30
N ARG A 256 -3.67 -9.81 5.76
CA ARG A 256 -2.56 -8.83 5.70
C ARG A 256 -1.47 -9.24 6.68
N ILE A 257 -1.87 -9.57 7.92
CA ILE A 257 -0.95 -9.86 9.03
C ILE A 257 -1.35 -11.15 9.75
N SER A 258 -2.61 -11.32 10.12
CA SER A 258 -3.05 -12.41 11.02
C SER A 258 -4.55 -12.60 11.02
N SER A 259 -5.04 -13.79 11.35
CA SER A 259 -6.47 -14.10 11.53
C SER A 259 -7.17 -13.23 12.57
N ALA A 260 -6.43 -12.74 13.56
CA ALA A 260 -6.97 -11.91 14.63
C ALA A 260 -7.23 -10.45 14.18
N GLU A 261 -6.87 -10.09 12.95
CA GLU A 261 -7.17 -8.77 12.41
C GLU A 261 -8.67 -8.57 12.15
N LYS A 262 -9.14 -7.34 12.34
CA LYS A 262 -10.49 -6.95 11.92
C LYS A 262 -10.61 -7.08 10.40
N ARG A 263 -11.82 -7.36 9.91
CA ARG A 263 -12.13 -7.57 8.47
C ARG A 263 -11.46 -6.48 7.61
N SER A 264 -10.58 -6.92 6.70
CA SER A 264 -9.91 -6.07 5.72
C SER A 264 -10.58 -6.18 4.34
N GLU A 265 -10.77 -5.03 3.69
CA GLU A 265 -11.24 -4.90 2.32
C GLU A 265 -10.25 -4.03 1.53
N GLY A 266 -10.36 -4.02 0.20
CA GLY A 266 -9.48 -3.23 -0.66
C GLY A 266 -8.19 -3.96 -1.03
N ALA A 267 -7.03 -3.33 -0.84
CA ALA A 267 -5.73 -3.91 -1.19
C ALA A 267 -4.64 -3.59 -0.17
N THR A 268 -3.58 -4.40 -0.20
CA THR A 268 -2.39 -4.24 0.64
C THR A 268 -1.13 -4.33 -0.21
N TYR A 269 -0.15 -3.52 0.18
CA TYR A 269 1.21 -3.57 -0.29
C TYR A 269 2.16 -3.69 0.92
N ALA A 270 2.75 -4.86 1.08
CA ALA A 270 3.71 -5.15 2.15
C ALA A 270 5.14 -4.98 1.61
N ILE A 271 5.96 -4.20 2.32
CA ILE A 271 7.30 -3.79 1.88
C ILE A 271 8.30 -4.14 3.00
N PRO A 272 9.24 -5.08 2.78
CA PRO A 272 10.22 -5.45 3.79
C PRO A 272 11.25 -4.31 3.97
N VAL A 273 11.60 -4.05 5.22
CA VAL A 273 12.64 -3.08 5.60
C VAL A 273 13.95 -3.83 5.74
N MET A 274 14.84 -3.63 4.76
CA MET A 274 16.11 -4.32 4.64
C MET A 274 17.27 -3.40 5.00
N ILE A 275 18.01 -3.70 6.06
CA ILE A 275 19.18 -2.92 6.51
C ILE A 275 20.36 -3.87 6.66
N HIS A 276 21.49 -3.59 5.99
CA HIS A 276 22.63 -4.52 5.92
C HIS A 276 22.23 -5.93 5.47
N ASP A 277 21.37 -6.04 4.45
CA ASP A 277 20.83 -7.30 3.90
C ASP A 277 20.04 -8.14 4.91
N ARG A 278 19.52 -7.51 5.97
CA ARG A 278 18.72 -8.16 7.01
C ARG A 278 17.33 -7.56 7.11
N ARG A 279 16.37 -8.44 7.36
CA ARG A 279 14.97 -8.11 7.63
C ARG A 279 14.88 -7.50 9.02
N GLN A 280 14.73 -6.18 9.09
CA GLN A 280 14.58 -5.46 10.36
C GLN A 280 13.12 -5.07 10.64
N GLY A 281 12.27 -5.15 9.63
CA GLY A 281 10.88 -4.72 9.71
C GLY A 281 10.09 -5.09 8.46
N VAL A 282 8.79 -4.91 8.50
CA VAL A 282 7.93 -4.85 7.31
C VAL A 282 6.91 -3.74 7.50
N VAL A 283 6.76 -2.90 6.48
CA VAL A 283 5.69 -1.92 6.41
C VAL A 283 4.53 -2.55 5.64
N VAL A 284 3.34 -2.49 6.22
CA VAL A 284 2.10 -2.95 5.59
C VAL A 284 1.27 -1.71 5.29
N CYS A 285 1.29 -1.29 4.03
CA CYS A 285 0.42 -0.24 3.50
C CYS A 285 -0.88 -0.87 3.03
N TYR A 286 -2.03 -0.34 3.44
CA TYR A 286 -3.33 -0.83 3.00
C TYR A 286 -4.24 0.34 2.66
N ASP A 287 -5.19 0.11 1.77
CA ASP A 287 -6.23 1.07 1.42
C ASP A 287 -7.51 0.33 1.03
N ASN A 288 -8.67 0.89 1.39
CA ASN A 288 -9.96 0.29 1.04
C ASN A 288 -10.24 0.38 -0.46
N ASP A 289 -9.60 1.33 -1.17
CA ASP A 289 -9.64 1.44 -2.63
C ASP A 289 -8.40 0.77 -3.25
N PRO A 290 -8.54 -0.37 -3.94
CA PRO A 290 -7.43 -1.01 -4.64
C PRO A 290 -6.77 -0.13 -5.70
N LEU A 291 -7.50 0.82 -6.29
CA LEU A 291 -7.00 1.69 -7.36
C LEU A 291 -6.00 2.73 -6.85
N THR A 292 -5.91 2.94 -5.53
CA THR A 292 -4.86 3.74 -4.89
C THR A 292 -3.47 3.19 -5.21
N PHE A 293 -3.32 1.87 -5.35
CA PHE A 293 -2.05 1.20 -5.62
C PHE A 293 -1.71 1.16 -7.11
N LYS A 294 -1.62 2.32 -7.75
CA LYS A 294 -0.99 2.48 -9.06
C LYS A 294 0.52 2.18 -8.96
N GLU A 295 1.17 1.93 -10.09
CA GLU A 295 2.62 1.70 -10.12
C GLU A 295 3.42 2.90 -9.59
N SER A 296 2.96 4.11 -9.87
CA SER A 296 3.55 5.34 -9.30
C SER A 296 3.49 5.34 -7.75
N THR A 297 2.32 5.05 -7.17
CA THR A 297 2.13 4.98 -5.71
C THR A 297 3.00 3.88 -5.10
N LYS A 298 2.98 2.66 -5.67
CA LYS A 298 3.81 1.54 -5.20
C LYS A 298 5.30 1.90 -5.23
N HIS A 299 5.75 2.53 -6.31
CA HIS A 299 7.12 3.02 -6.43
C HIS A 299 7.46 4.04 -5.33
N LYS A 300 6.61 5.05 -5.10
CA LYS A 300 6.81 6.06 -4.04
C LYS A 300 6.93 5.41 -2.66
N LEU A 301 6.01 4.51 -2.32
CA LEU A 301 6.00 3.79 -1.04
C LEU A 301 7.26 2.93 -0.87
N SER A 302 7.61 2.12 -1.87
CA SER A 302 8.81 1.27 -1.82
C SER A 302 10.10 2.07 -1.74
N ASN A 303 10.18 3.19 -2.47
CA ASN A 303 11.37 4.02 -2.44
C ASN A 303 11.50 4.80 -1.11
N LEU A 304 10.40 5.18 -0.45
CA LEU A 304 10.45 5.71 0.92
C LEU A 304 11.04 4.69 1.91
N VAL A 305 10.63 3.41 1.85
CA VAL A 305 11.25 2.34 2.65
C VAL A 305 12.74 2.23 2.35
N ARG A 306 13.11 2.23 1.06
CA ARG A 306 14.49 2.09 0.62
C ARG A 306 15.36 3.23 1.15
N ILE A 307 14.91 4.48 1.01
CA ILE A 307 15.64 5.66 1.48
C ILE A 307 15.76 5.64 3.00
N ALA A 308 14.67 5.37 3.73
CA ALA A 308 14.71 5.22 5.18
C ALA A 308 15.72 4.15 5.62
N SER A 309 15.70 2.99 4.96
CA SER A 309 16.62 1.89 5.24
C SER A 309 18.08 2.28 4.99
N LEU A 310 18.37 2.95 3.86
CA LEU A 310 19.71 3.44 3.54
C LEU A 310 20.20 4.53 4.50
N SER A 311 19.32 5.45 4.89
CA SER A 311 19.63 6.50 5.88
C SER A 311 19.97 5.88 7.24
N ILE A 312 19.17 4.92 7.72
CA ILE A 312 19.45 4.16 8.96
C ILE A 312 20.76 3.36 8.81
N GLN A 313 20.98 2.75 7.66
CA GLN A 313 22.20 1.98 7.40
C GLN A 313 23.45 2.86 7.45
N SER A 314 23.36 4.10 6.96
CA SER A 314 24.50 5.03 6.93
C SER A 314 24.90 5.52 8.33
N SER A 315 23.95 5.63 9.27
CA SER A 315 24.21 6.08 10.64
C SER A 315 24.59 4.94 11.59
N LEU A 316 24.19 3.70 11.28
CA LEU A 316 24.58 2.52 12.05
C LEU A 316 25.98 2.05 11.64
N LYS A 317 26.90 1.96 12.62
CA LYS A 317 28.12 1.16 12.42
C LYS A 317 27.71 -0.27 12.08
N LYS A 318 28.43 -0.93 11.17
CA LYS A 318 28.29 -2.38 10.93
C LYS A 318 28.56 -3.10 12.25
N SER A 319 27.51 -3.36 13.01
CA SER A 319 27.58 -4.20 14.20
C SER A 319 27.66 -5.67 13.78
N GLY A 320 28.04 -6.52 14.73
CA GLY A 320 28.10 -7.96 14.55
C GLY A 320 26.77 -8.57 14.11
N ALA A 321 26.85 -9.85 13.73
CA ALA A 321 25.83 -10.56 12.99
C ALA A 321 24.51 -10.88 13.74
N MET A 322 24.11 -10.19 14.81
CA MET A 322 22.91 -10.55 15.60
C MET A 322 22.05 -9.39 16.13
N ASP A 323 22.43 -8.12 15.96
CA ASP A 323 21.72 -7.07 16.69
C ASP A 323 20.42 -6.65 15.98
N GLU A 324 19.29 -6.95 16.61
CA GLU A 324 18.00 -6.32 16.32
C GLU A 324 18.12 -4.82 16.59
N ILE A 325 17.84 -3.98 15.60
CA ILE A 325 18.10 -2.54 15.74
C ILE A 325 17.01 -1.83 16.53
N LEU A 326 15.85 -2.47 16.78
CA LEU A 326 14.64 -1.87 17.35
C LEU A 326 14.32 -2.32 18.78
N THR A 327 15.11 -3.25 19.32
CA THR A 327 14.93 -3.82 20.65
C THR A 327 16.21 -3.65 21.47
N GLN A 328 16.09 -3.86 22.78
CA GLN A 328 17.22 -4.16 23.64
C GLN A 328 17.65 -5.61 23.43
N ASN A 329 18.85 -5.99 23.89
CA ASN A 329 19.41 -7.33 23.72
C ASN A 329 18.56 -8.50 24.29
N PHE A 330 17.53 -8.18 25.08
CA PHE A 330 16.56 -9.12 25.66
C PHE A 330 15.16 -9.02 25.02
N GLY A 331 15.04 -8.37 23.86
CA GLY A 331 13.84 -8.40 23.01
C GLY A 331 12.71 -7.41 23.37
N ALA A 332 12.89 -6.53 24.36
CA ALA A 332 11.95 -5.44 24.61
C ALA A 332 12.19 -4.28 23.64
N PHE A 333 11.12 -3.65 23.13
CA PHE A 333 11.25 -2.50 22.24
C PHE A 333 11.89 -1.29 22.94
N MET A 334 12.72 -0.54 22.23
CA MET A 334 13.40 0.62 22.82
C MET A 334 12.44 1.76 23.22
N PRO A 335 12.86 2.64 24.16
CA PRO A 335 12.13 3.85 24.57
C PRO A 335 11.54 4.63 23.41
N GLU A 336 12.38 4.98 22.44
CA GLU A 336 12.03 5.82 21.31
C GLU A 336 10.88 5.22 20.49
N LEU A 337 10.82 3.89 20.36
CA LEU A 337 9.81 3.19 19.56
C LEU A 337 8.45 3.12 20.26
N TRP A 338 8.41 2.72 21.53
CA TRP A 338 7.13 2.68 22.24
C TRP A 338 6.63 4.08 22.56
N GLU A 339 7.51 5.08 22.72
CA GLU A 339 7.12 6.49 22.84
C GLU A 339 6.50 7.00 21.54
N LEU A 340 7.10 6.72 20.38
CA LEU A 340 6.54 7.08 19.08
C LEU A 340 5.13 6.48 18.88
N SER A 341 4.97 5.23 19.32
CA SER A 341 3.70 4.50 19.29
C SER A 341 2.67 5.18 20.20
N LEU A 342 3.05 5.48 21.45
CA LEU A 342 2.21 6.20 22.39
C LEU A 342 1.75 7.56 21.85
N HIS A 343 2.64 8.34 21.23
CA HIS A 343 2.30 9.63 20.62
C HIS A 343 1.26 9.47 19.51
N SER A 344 1.38 8.43 18.68
CA SER A 344 0.44 8.20 17.59
C SER A 344 -0.93 7.74 18.09
N GLU A 345 -0.96 6.90 19.12
CA GLU A 345 -2.22 6.51 19.76
C GLU A 345 -2.93 7.68 20.43
N MET A 346 -2.18 8.56 21.10
CA MET A 346 -2.73 9.78 21.67
C MET A 346 -3.33 10.69 20.60
N ALA A 347 -2.67 10.83 19.45
CA ALA A 347 -3.19 11.62 18.33
C ALA A 347 -4.50 11.03 17.79
N LYS A 348 -4.58 9.71 17.63
CA LYS A 348 -5.80 9.02 17.18
C LYS A 348 -6.97 9.18 18.16
N ILE A 349 -6.70 9.03 19.46
CA ILE A 349 -7.72 9.22 20.51
C ILE A 349 -8.26 10.65 20.50
N LYS A 350 -7.39 11.65 20.29
CA LYS A 350 -7.82 13.06 20.18
C LYS A 350 -8.67 13.33 18.94
N ASN A 351 -8.43 12.61 17.85
CA ASN A 351 -9.17 12.76 16.59
C ASN A 351 -10.50 11.95 16.58
N GLY A 352 -10.76 11.13 17.60
CA GLY A 352 -11.97 10.29 17.69
C GLY A 352 -11.84 8.91 17.03
N ASP A 353 -10.69 8.60 16.42
CA ASP A 353 -10.41 7.34 15.71
C ASP A 353 -9.61 6.33 16.56
N GLY A 354 -9.37 6.66 17.83
CA GLY A 354 -8.58 5.87 18.76
C GLY A 354 -9.36 4.71 19.39
N GLN A 355 -8.66 3.60 19.63
CA GLN A 355 -9.20 2.51 20.44
C GLN A 355 -8.87 2.71 21.92
N MET A 356 -9.60 2.04 22.82
CA MET A 356 -9.24 2.10 24.24
C MET A 356 -7.84 1.48 24.42
N THR A 357 -6.94 2.31 24.95
CA THR A 357 -5.53 1.99 25.05
C THR A 357 -5.08 2.27 26.48
N TRP A 358 -4.35 1.33 27.05
CA TRP A 358 -3.74 1.45 28.36
C TRP A 358 -2.23 1.55 28.21
N PHE A 359 -1.64 2.50 28.91
CA PHE A 359 -0.20 2.57 29.09
C PHE A 359 0.13 2.24 30.53
N GLY A 360 1.17 1.44 30.75
CA GLY A 360 1.63 1.18 32.09
C GLY A 360 3.08 0.74 32.16
N LEU A 361 3.52 0.59 33.40
CA LEU A 361 4.84 0.11 33.76
C LEU A 361 4.69 -1.15 34.61
N VAL A 362 5.54 -2.14 34.35
CA VAL A 362 5.58 -3.41 35.07
C VAL A 362 7.01 -3.70 35.53
N THR A 363 7.15 -4.14 36.78
CA THR A 363 8.44 -4.51 37.39
C THR A 363 8.27 -5.80 38.18
N PRO A 364 9.27 -6.70 38.21
CA PRO A 364 9.26 -7.78 39.17
C PRO A 364 9.42 -7.23 40.59
N GLU A 365 8.84 -7.92 41.57
CA GLU A 365 8.80 -7.44 42.95
C GLU A 365 10.18 -7.43 43.63
N ASP A 366 10.99 -8.47 43.44
CA ASP A 366 12.30 -8.63 44.10
C ASP A 366 13.47 -8.54 43.10
N VAL A 367 13.72 -7.35 42.57
CA VAL A 367 14.87 -7.07 41.68
C VAL A 367 16.20 -7.26 42.42
N SER A 368 16.27 -6.86 43.69
CA SER A 368 17.50 -6.91 44.50
C SER A 368 17.95 -8.35 44.76
N GLY A 369 17.01 -9.24 45.07
CA GLY A 369 17.27 -10.67 45.23
C GLY A 369 17.77 -11.32 43.94
N LEU A 370 17.19 -10.95 42.79
CA LEU A 370 17.66 -11.43 41.48
C LEU A 370 19.12 -11.02 41.23
N ARG A 371 19.46 -9.75 41.42
CA ARG A 371 20.82 -9.23 41.19
C ARG A 371 21.88 -9.84 42.10
N THR A 372 21.49 -10.20 43.33
CA THR A 372 22.41 -10.81 44.30
C THR A 372 22.68 -12.28 43.96
N LYS A 373 21.69 -12.97 43.39
CA LYS A 373 21.74 -14.43 43.15
C LYS A 373 22.35 -14.81 41.80
N TYR A 374 22.13 -14.02 40.75
CA TYR A 374 22.51 -14.37 39.38
C TYR A 374 23.63 -13.49 38.85
N ARG A 375 24.43 -14.04 37.93
CA ARG A 375 25.49 -13.30 37.22
C ARG A 375 24.87 -12.42 36.13
N LEU A 376 25.61 -11.40 35.69
CA LEU A 376 25.15 -10.45 34.67
C LEU A 376 24.63 -11.14 33.39
N GLU A 377 25.33 -12.16 32.89
CA GLU A 377 24.94 -12.91 31.69
C GLU A 377 23.62 -13.68 31.88
N ASP A 378 23.42 -14.26 33.06
CA ASP A 378 22.18 -14.96 33.41
C ASP A 378 21.02 -13.98 33.58
N LEU A 379 21.30 -12.81 34.17
CA LEU A 379 20.31 -11.73 34.34
C LEU A 379 19.78 -11.23 32.99
N GLN A 380 20.63 -11.11 31.96
CA GLN A 380 20.18 -10.74 30.61
C GLN A 380 19.22 -11.79 30.03
N LYS A 381 19.51 -13.08 30.21
CA LYS A 381 18.61 -14.16 29.77
C LYS A 381 17.29 -14.16 30.55
N ILE A 382 17.35 -13.93 31.86
CA ILE A 382 16.16 -13.77 32.71
C ILE A 382 15.31 -12.58 32.27
N GLN A 383 15.92 -11.44 31.88
CA GLN A 383 15.19 -10.32 31.31
C GLN A 383 14.50 -10.69 29.99
N GLY A 384 15.13 -11.54 29.17
CA GLY A 384 14.49 -12.12 27.98
C GLY A 384 13.28 -12.96 28.35
N ASP A 385 13.42 -13.85 29.34
CA ASP A 385 12.31 -14.67 29.86
C ASP A 385 11.17 -13.78 30.42
N PHE A 386 11.49 -12.63 31.04
CA PHE A 386 10.49 -11.65 31.50
C PHE A 386 9.72 -11.02 30.35
N VAL A 387 10.41 -10.52 29.32
CA VAL A 387 9.73 -9.93 28.16
C VAL A 387 8.85 -10.97 27.45
N SER A 388 9.37 -12.20 27.35
CA SER A 388 8.70 -13.35 26.75
C SER A 388 7.40 -13.73 27.48
N ILE A 389 7.39 -13.74 28.82
CA ILE A 389 6.17 -14.05 29.60
C ILE A 389 5.21 -12.85 29.69
N LEU A 390 5.74 -11.62 29.69
CA LEU A 390 4.94 -10.39 29.76
C LEU A 390 4.23 -10.07 28.45
N ASN A 391 4.69 -10.59 27.30
CA ASN A 391 4.08 -10.38 25.98
C ASN A 391 2.54 -10.58 26.01
N PRO A 392 1.73 -9.50 25.91
CA PRO A 392 0.27 -9.58 26.02
C PRO A 392 -0.37 -10.49 24.97
N SER A 393 0.20 -10.51 23.76
CA SER A 393 -0.34 -11.27 22.63
C SER A 393 -0.28 -12.78 22.86
N ARG A 394 0.66 -13.28 23.67
CA ARG A 394 0.70 -14.69 24.13
C ARG A 394 -0.42 -15.07 25.10
N HIS A 395 -1.18 -14.08 25.55
CA HIS A 395 -2.35 -14.22 26.41
C HIS A 395 -3.64 -13.82 25.67
N GLY A 396 -3.57 -13.63 24.35
CA GLY A 396 -4.70 -13.28 23.49
C GLY A 396 -5.17 -11.83 23.64
N ILE A 397 -4.29 -10.93 24.08
CA ILE A 397 -4.58 -9.50 24.26
C ILE A 397 -3.58 -8.71 23.41
N PRO A 398 -4.03 -7.84 22.48
CA PRO A 398 -3.12 -7.02 21.69
C PRO A 398 -2.29 -6.07 22.57
N GLY A 399 -0.96 -6.16 22.46
CA GLY A 399 -0.09 -5.20 23.10
C GLY A 399 1.40 -5.42 22.86
N ILE A 400 2.20 -4.42 23.23
CA ILE A 400 3.66 -4.45 23.11
C ILE A 400 4.32 -4.21 24.47
N ILE A 401 5.52 -4.78 24.64
CA ILE A 401 6.40 -4.58 25.79
C ILE A 401 7.65 -3.81 25.33
N GLY A 402 7.90 -2.69 26.00
CA GLY A 402 9.04 -1.84 25.80
C GLY A 402 9.96 -1.80 27.02
N TYR A 403 11.21 -1.42 26.82
CA TYR A 403 12.16 -1.11 27.88
C TYR A 403 11.91 0.32 28.38
N HIS A 404 11.77 0.51 29.69
CA HIS A 404 11.69 1.85 30.29
C HIS A 404 12.95 2.16 31.09
N SER A 405 13.28 1.31 32.06
CA SER A 405 14.51 1.37 32.84
C SER A 405 14.86 -0.03 33.35
N ASP A 406 15.95 -0.16 34.10
CA ASP A 406 16.46 -1.46 34.54
C ASP A 406 15.41 -2.26 35.34
N TYR A 407 14.97 -3.40 34.78
CA TYR A 407 13.85 -4.25 35.24
C TYR A 407 12.46 -3.60 35.25
N VAL A 408 12.30 -2.40 34.70
CA VAL A 408 11.01 -1.74 34.51
C VAL A 408 10.68 -1.74 33.02
N TYR A 409 9.57 -2.39 32.69
CA TYR A 409 9.11 -2.51 31.31
C TYR A 409 7.88 -1.64 31.10
N ALA A 410 7.85 -0.91 30.00
CA ALA A 410 6.65 -0.24 29.52
C ALA A 410 5.74 -1.27 28.83
N PHE A 411 4.44 -1.10 28.93
CA PHE A 411 3.49 -1.83 28.11
C PHE A 411 2.43 -0.90 27.53
N ILE A 412 1.99 -1.24 26.32
CA ILE A 412 0.84 -0.62 25.67
C ILE A 412 -0.11 -1.76 25.33
N ILE A 413 -1.33 -1.74 25.88
CA ILE A 413 -2.38 -2.72 25.63
C ILE A 413 -3.55 -2.03 24.92
N GLN A 414 -4.10 -2.68 23.90
CA GLN A 414 -5.28 -2.21 23.18
C GLN A 414 -6.38 -3.25 23.28
N SER A 415 -7.58 -2.82 23.64
CA SER A 415 -8.74 -3.70 23.78
C SER A 415 -10.02 -2.90 23.74
N SER A 416 -11.13 -3.55 23.37
CA SER A 416 -12.47 -3.01 23.60
C SER A 416 -12.97 -3.23 25.03
N ASP A 417 -12.32 -4.11 25.78
CA ASP A 417 -12.66 -4.46 27.17
C ASP A 417 -11.97 -3.49 28.15
N GLU A 418 -12.75 -2.88 29.05
CA GLU A 418 -12.21 -1.96 30.05
C GLU A 418 -11.28 -2.64 31.07
N ASP A 419 -11.45 -3.95 31.30
CA ASP A 419 -10.65 -4.73 32.24
C ASP A 419 -9.51 -5.52 31.55
N ALA A 420 -9.10 -5.09 30.34
CA ALA A 420 -8.07 -5.80 29.57
C ALA A 420 -6.74 -5.98 30.33
N VAL A 421 -6.34 -4.99 31.13
CA VAL A 421 -5.12 -5.08 31.96
C VAL A 421 -5.31 -6.08 33.10
N GLY A 422 -6.47 -6.10 33.76
CA GLY A 422 -6.79 -7.07 34.80
C GLY A 422 -6.78 -8.51 34.25
N LEU A 423 -7.48 -8.74 33.14
CA LEU A 423 -7.50 -10.04 32.46
C LEU A 423 -6.12 -10.51 32.00
N TRP A 424 -5.27 -9.61 31.50
CA TRP A 424 -3.88 -9.93 31.16
C TRP A 424 -3.11 -10.41 32.39
N LEU A 425 -3.27 -9.74 33.52
CA LEU A 425 -2.58 -10.07 34.75
C LEU A 425 -3.10 -11.35 35.40
N GLU A 426 -4.40 -11.63 35.34
CA GLU A 426 -4.94 -12.92 35.79
C GLU A 426 -4.36 -14.08 34.98
N LYS A 427 -4.27 -13.95 33.65
CA LYS A 427 -3.65 -14.95 32.77
C LYS A 427 -2.16 -15.10 33.07
N LEU A 428 -1.45 -13.99 33.31
CA LEU A 428 -0.05 -13.98 33.69
C LEU A 428 0.17 -14.73 35.02
N LYS A 429 -0.61 -14.41 36.05
CA LYS A 429 -0.59 -15.10 37.35
C LYS A 429 -0.84 -16.60 37.18
N GLY A 430 -1.82 -16.97 36.37
CA GLY A 430 -2.13 -18.36 36.04
C GLY A 430 -0.91 -19.13 35.52
N LYS A 431 -0.12 -18.53 34.62
CA LYS A 431 1.11 -19.15 34.08
C LYS A 431 2.29 -19.13 35.07
N LEU A 432 2.31 -18.21 36.03
CA LEU A 432 3.38 -18.07 37.01
C LEU A 432 3.14 -18.87 38.32
N ARG A 433 2.01 -19.58 38.45
CA ARG A 433 1.68 -20.35 39.68
C ARG A 433 2.75 -21.37 40.08
N GLU A 434 3.42 -21.98 39.10
CA GLU A 434 4.50 -22.97 39.32
C GLU A 434 5.91 -22.33 39.29
N GLY A 435 5.97 -20.99 39.27
CA GLY A 435 7.18 -20.20 39.05
C GLY A 435 7.50 -20.03 37.56
N LEU A 436 8.33 -19.03 37.25
CA LEU A 436 8.82 -18.77 35.91
C LEU A 436 9.94 -19.76 35.58
N LYS A 437 9.71 -20.59 34.57
CA LYS A 437 10.75 -21.45 33.99
C LYS A 437 11.76 -20.59 33.25
N LEU A 438 13.03 -20.71 33.63
CA LEU A 438 14.11 -19.93 33.03
C LEU A 438 14.76 -20.66 31.86
N SER A 439 15.16 -19.91 30.84
CA SER A 439 15.92 -20.44 29.70
C SER A 439 17.29 -20.99 30.09
N ILE A 440 17.88 -20.48 31.18
CA ILE A 440 19.10 -21.00 31.81
C ILE A 440 18.90 -22.30 32.61
N GLY A 441 17.65 -22.78 32.71
CA GLY A 441 17.26 -23.92 33.52
C GLY A 441 16.81 -23.53 34.93
N GLY A 442 15.91 -24.34 35.50
CA GLY A 442 15.29 -24.10 36.80
C GLY A 442 14.02 -23.24 36.72
N SER A 443 13.46 -22.92 37.90
CA SER A 443 12.29 -22.07 38.05
C SER A 443 12.53 -21.06 39.16
N ILE A 444 12.03 -19.84 38.98
CA ILE A 444 12.05 -18.80 40.02
C ILE A 444 10.61 -18.40 40.40
N PRO A 445 10.28 -18.32 41.70
CA PRO A 445 9.05 -17.68 42.10
C PRO A 445 9.17 -16.18 41.81
N ILE A 446 8.26 -15.65 41.00
CA ILE A 446 8.26 -14.23 40.66
C ILE A 446 6.84 -13.69 40.63
N GLN A 447 6.69 -12.47 41.13
CA GLN A 447 5.48 -11.67 41.04
C GLN A 447 5.81 -10.34 40.40
N PHE A 448 4.84 -9.79 39.68
CA PHE A 448 4.98 -8.52 38.97
C PHE A 448 4.05 -7.49 39.57
N LYS A 449 4.57 -6.28 39.77
CA LYS A 449 3.83 -5.10 40.22
C LYS A 449 3.58 -4.19 39.02
N VAL A 450 2.34 -3.72 38.89
CA VAL A 450 1.88 -2.95 37.72
C VAL A 450 1.24 -1.63 38.11
N GLY A 451 1.73 -0.55 37.52
CA GLY A 451 1.06 0.75 37.53
C GLY A 451 0.65 1.15 36.14
N CYS A 452 -0.62 1.47 35.91
CA CYS A 452 -1.10 1.84 34.59
C CYS A 452 -2.10 3.00 34.62
N THR A 453 -2.43 3.51 33.44
CA THR A 453 -3.45 4.54 33.24
C THR A 453 -4.09 4.34 31.87
N LYS A 454 -5.38 4.65 31.77
CA LYS A 454 -6.10 4.67 30.48
C LYS A 454 -5.70 5.94 29.74
N ILE A 455 -5.39 5.83 28.46
CA ILE A 455 -5.15 7.02 27.63
C ILE A 455 -6.51 7.64 27.31
N THR A 456 -6.65 8.92 27.63
CA THR A 456 -7.88 9.69 27.43
C THR A 456 -7.60 10.94 26.58
N PRO A 457 -8.64 11.54 25.95
CA PRO A 457 -8.47 12.75 25.15
C PRO A 457 -7.90 13.94 25.95
N GLU A 458 -8.09 13.97 27.26
CA GLU A 458 -7.60 15.02 28.16
C GLU A 458 -6.08 14.93 28.43
N ASN A 459 -5.43 13.82 28.06
CA ASN A 459 -3.97 13.73 28.16
C ASN A 459 -3.29 14.69 27.17
N VAL A 460 -2.53 15.64 27.71
CA VAL A 460 -1.88 16.70 26.92
C VAL A 460 -0.76 16.12 26.05
N ASN A 461 0.12 15.31 26.64
CA ASN A 461 1.29 14.71 25.97
C ASN A 461 1.68 13.35 26.60
N ALA A 462 2.57 12.62 25.92
CA ALA A 462 3.05 11.30 26.36
C ALA A 462 3.71 11.36 27.75
N TYR A 463 4.45 12.43 28.05
CA TYR A 463 5.09 12.62 29.35
C TYR A 463 4.07 12.56 30.51
N GLN A 464 2.91 13.21 30.36
CA GLN A 464 1.86 13.18 31.38
C GLN A 464 1.30 11.76 31.61
N VAL A 465 1.14 10.97 30.54
CA VAL A 465 0.69 9.57 30.61
C VAL A 465 1.72 8.72 31.35
N VAL A 466 3.00 8.88 31.01
CA VAL A 466 4.11 8.18 31.66
C VAL A 466 4.21 8.53 33.14
N GLU A 467 4.09 9.81 33.50
CA GLU A 467 4.12 10.24 34.91
C GLU A 467 2.94 9.72 35.73
N LYS A 468 1.73 9.64 35.15
CA LYS A 468 0.59 8.99 35.81
C LYS A 468 0.87 7.50 36.10
N ALA A 469 1.38 6.77 35.11
CA ALA A 469 1.74 5.36 35.27
C ALA A 469 2.87 5.15 36.30
N LYS A 470 3.89 6.02 36.34
CA LYS A 470 4.94 5.98 37.38
C LYS A 470 4.38 6.20 38.78
N LYS A 471 3.47 7.15 38.95
CA LYS A 471 2.81 7.41 40.24
C LYS A 471 1.96 6.22 40.69
N ALA A 472 1.22 5.61 39.76
CA ALA A 472 0.49 4.36 40.01
C ALA A 472 1.46 3.25 40.45
N LEU A 473 2.56 3.05 39.73
CA LEU A 473 3.54 2.01 40.04
C LEU A 473 4.19 2.23 41.41
N SER A 474 4.55 3.47 41.72
CA SER A 474 5.12 3.84 43.03
C SER A 474 4.15 3.54 44.18
N THR A 475 2.85 3.70 43.96
CA THR A 475 1.81 3.39 44.94
C THR A 475 1.71 1.89 45.19
N VAL A 476 1.80 1.08 44.13
CA VAL A 476 1.80 -0.40 44.20
C VAL A 476 3.07 -0.91 44.88
N MET A 477 4.22 -0.31 44.60
CA MET A 477 5.48 -0.67 45.25
C MET A 477 5.46 -0.41 46.77
N ASN A 478 4.75 0.63 47.21
CA ASN A 478 4.66 1.01 48.62
C ASN A 478 3.54 0.28 49.39
N ASN A 479 2.56 -0.30 48.69
CA ASN A 479 1.43 -1.04 49.28
C ASN A 479 1.56 -2.54 48.97
N ASN A 480 1.96 -3.34 49.97
CA ASN A 480 2.21 -4.77 49.77
C ASN A 480 0.96 -5.61 49.42
N ASP A 481 -0.25 -5.08 49.61
CA ASP A 481 -1.50 -5.82 49.36
C ASP A 481 -2.02 -5.68 47.91
N ASN A 482 -1.55 -4.68 47.16
CA ASN A 482 -2.02 -4.43 45.79
C ASN A 482 -0.95 -4.79 44.77
N GLU A 483 -1.34 -5.59 43.78
CA GLU A 483 -0.45 -5.94 42.65
C GLU A 483 -0.65 -5.00 41.45
N VAL A 484 -1.75 -4.23 41.43
CA VAL A 484 -2.13 -3.32 40.34
C VAL A 484 -2.76 -2.05 40.88
N VAL A 485 -2.37 -0.90 40.33
CA VAL A 485 -3.08 0.39 40.53
C VAL A 485 -3.30 1.03 39.16
N VAL A 486 -4.54 1.46 38.92
CA VAL A 486 -4.94 2.25 37.75
C VAL A 486 -5.10 3.71 38.19
N ALA A 487 -4.36 4.62 37.55
CA ALA A 487 -4.39 6.07 37.82
C ALA A 487 -5.33 6.86 36.91
#